data_AF-A0A6G9H3L2-F1
#
_entry.id   AF-A0A6G9H3L2-F1
#
_cell.length_a   1.000
_cell.length_b   1.000
_cell.length_c   1.000
_cell.angle_alpha   90.00
_cell.angle_beta   90.00
_cell.angle_gamma   90.00
#
_symmetry.space_group_name_H-M   'P 1'
#
loop_
_entity.id
_entity.type
_entity.pdbx_description
1 polymer ?
#
loop_
_entity_poly.entity_id
_entity_poly.type
_entity_poly.pdbx_seq_one_letter_code
_entity_poly.pdbx_strand_id
1 'polypeptide(L)' 'MKVILDQDKCVGSGQCVLVAPEVFDQRDEDGIAVLLDPDPPAGRHAETREAARLCPALAIELADS' A
#
# COMPACT_ATOMS: atom_id res chain seq x y z
N MET A 1 -1.23 6.32 11.97
CA MET A 1 -0.69 6.70 10.65
C MET A 1 -1.73 6.27 9.67
N LYS A 2 -2.29 7.20 8.91
CA LYS A 2 -3.30 6.87 7.90
C LYS A 2 -2.63 6.54 6.58
N VAL A 3 -3.14 5.51 5.92
CA VAL A 3 -2.71 5.08 4.59
C VAL A 3 -3.83 5.40 3.60
N ILE A 4 -3.44 5.96 2.45
CA ILE A 4 -4.35 6.22 1.33
C ILE A 4 -3.73 5.55 0.11
N LEU A 5 -4.57 4.85 -0.68
CA LEU A 5 -4.18 4.22 -1.92
C LEU A 5 -4.98 4.80 -3.09
N ASP A 6 -4.30 5.53 -3.96
CA ASP A 6 -4.84 6.06 -5.22
C ASP A 6 -4.77 4.98 -6.30
N GLN A 7 -5.89 4.29 -6.49
CA GLN A 7 -5.97 3.17 -7.43
C GLN A 7 -5.86 3.60 -8.90
N ASP A 8 -6.19 4.85 -9.23
CA ASP A 8 -6.08 5.38 -10.59
C ASP A 8 -4.61 5.56 -11.00
N LYS A 9 -3.72 5.80 -10.03
CA LYS A 9 -2.26 5.82 -10.26
C LYS A 9 -1.63 4.43 -10.27
N CYS A 10 -2.30 3.41 -9.73
CA CYS A 10 -1.67 2.11 -9.53
C CYS A 10 -1.30 1.44 -10.86
N VAL A 11 -0.04 1.01 -10.98
CA VAL A 11 0.49 0.32 -12.18
C VAL A 11 0.64 -1.19 -11.97
N GLY A 12 0.06 -1.74 -10.90
CA GLY A 12 0.04 -3.18 -10.61
C GLY A 12 1.40 -3.84 -10.41
N SER A 13 2.39 -3.14 -9.85
CA SER A 13 3.75 -3.67 -9.67
C SER A 13 3.91 -4.75 -8.58
N GLY A 14 2.91 -4.93 -7.71
CA GLY A 14 2.93 -5.91 -6.61
C GLY A 14 3.90 -5.61 -5.46
N GLN A 15 4.65 -4.50 -5.49
CA GLN A 15 5.66 -4.21 -4.46
C GLN A 15 5.05 -4.02 -3.06
N CYS A 16 3.87 -3.41 -2.98
CA CYS A 16 3.18 -3.17 -1.72
C CYS A 16 2.75 -4.48 -1.04
N VAL A 17 2.20 -5.43 -1.81
CA VAL A 17 1.80 -6.75 -1.31
C VAL A 17 3.01 -7.58 -0.90
N LEU A 18 4.11 -7.52 -1.66
CA LEU A 18 5.33 -8.24 -1.32
C LEU A 18 5.92 -7.80 0.03
N VAL A 19 5.89 -6.48 0.31
CA VAL A 19 6.54 -5.90 1.49
C VAL A 19 5.62 -5.85 2.70
N ALA A 20 4.34 -5.55 2.50
CA ALA A 20 3.37 -5.38 3.57
C ALA A 20 2.04 -6.11 3.23
N PRO A 21 2.06 -7.46 3.12
CA PRO A 21 0.89 -8.26 2.72
C PRO A 21 -0.29 -8.14 3.68
N GLU A 22 -0.03 -7.73 4.93
CA GLU A 22 -1.10 -7.55 5.93
C GLU A 22 -1.78 -6.18 5.85
N VAL A 23 -1.29 -5.29 4.99
CA VAL A 23 -1.81 -3.92 4.79
C VAL A 23 -2.31 -3.74 3.36
N PHE A 24 -1.70 -4.42 2.40
CA PHE A 24 -2.07 -4.34 0.99
C PHE A 24 -2.32 -5.73 0.42
N ASP A 25 -3.28 -5.80 -0.49
CA ASP A 25 -3.50 -6.95 -1.37
C ASP A 25 -3.55 -6.48 -2.83
N GLN A 26 -3.67 -7.40 -3.78
CA GLN A 26 -3.75 -7.10 -5.20
C GLN A 26 -4.89 -7.88 -5.82
N ARG A 27 -5.80 -7.18 -6.51
CA ARG A 27 -6.92 -7.82 -7.21
C ARG A 27 -6.43 -8.72 -8.32
N ASP A 28 -7.00 -9.91 -8.40
CA ASP A 28 -6.71 -10.87 -9.46
C ASP A 28 -7.22 -10.39 -10.83
N GLU A 29 -8.28 -9.58 -10.87
CA GLU A 29 -8.95 -9.21 -12.12
C GLU A 29 -8.15 -8.21 -12.97
N ASP A 30 -7.48 -7.25 -12.32
CA ASP A 30 -6.81 -6.14 -12.99
C ASP A 30 -5.40 -5.85 -12.44
N GLY A 31 -4.95 -6.60 -11.43
CA GLY A 31 -3.66 -6.38 -10.79
C GLY A 31 -3.56 -5.07 -10.03
N ILE A 32 -4.66 -4.37 -9.77
CA ILE A 32 -4.62 -3.12 -9.00
C ILE A 32 -4.57 -3.46 -7.51
N ALA A 33 -3.68 -2.76 -6.80
CA ALA A 33 -3.56 -2.91 -5.37
C ALA A 33 -4.86 -2.47 -4.66
N VAL A 34 -5.16 -3.12 -3.54
CA VAL A 34 -6.21 -2.72 -2.60
C VAL A 34 -5.62 -2.55 -1.20
N LEU A 35 -6.21 -1.64 -0.43
CA LEU A 35 -5.80 -1.35 0.93
C LEU A 35 -6.67 -2.17 1.90
N LEU A 36 -6.06 -3.07 2.65
CA LEU A 36 -6.73 -3.94 3.62
C LEU A 36 -6.99 -3.20 4.94
N ASP A 37 -6.01 -2.42 5.40
CA ASP A 37 -6.09 -1.65 6.64
C ASP A 37 -5.62 -0.20 6.41
N PRO A 38 -6.54 0.78 6.45
CA PRO A 38 -6.17 2.19 6.28
C PRO A 38 -5.54 2.83 7.52
N ASP A 39 -5.50 2.15 8.67
CA ASP A 39 -4.85 2.61 9.90
C ASP A 39 -4.09 1.48 10.58
N PRO A 40 -3.02 0.96 9.93
CA PRO A 40 -2.32 -0.20 10.40
C PRO A 40 -1.70 0.06 11.78
N PRO A 41 -1.63 -0.97 12.66
CA PRO A 41 -1.07 -0.80 14.01
C PRO A 41 0.41 -0.46 13.94
N ALA A 42 0.95 0.13 15.02
CA ALA A 42 2.34 0.61 15.07
C ALA A 42 3.39 -0.43 14.64
N GLY A 43 3.17 -1.71 14.95
CA GLY A 43 4.03 -2.82 14.54
C GLY A 43 4.12 -3.05 13.02
N ARG A 44 3.22 -2.45 12.24
CA ARG A 44 3.15 -2.53 10.77
C ARG A 44 3.63 -1.27 10.05
N HIS A 45 3.98 -0.22 10.80
CA HIS A 45 4.31 1.08 10.21
C HIS A 45 5.60 1.05 9.40
N ALA A 46 6.56 0.20 9.76
CA ALA A 46 7.84 0.12 9.07
C ALA A 46 7.68 -0.43 7.65
N GLU A 47 7.04 -1.59 7.50
CA GLU A 47 6.77 -2.19 6.19
C GLU A 47 5.79 -1.36 5.36
N THR A 48 4.80 -0.70 6.00
CA THR A 48 3.88 0.21 5.30
C THR A 48 4.62 1.41 4.69
N ARG A 49 5.59 1.99 5.44
CA ARG A 49 6.45 3.07 4.95
C ARG A 49 7.37 2.61 3.81
N GLU A 50 7.80 1.36 3.83
CA GLU A 50 8.63 0.79 2.78
C GLU A 50 7.81 0.48 1.52
N ALA A 51 6.62 -0.08 1.66
CA ALA A 51 5.68 -0.29 0.56
C ALA A 51 5.38 1.02 -0.19
N ALA A 52 5.17 2.12 0.53
CA ALA A 52 5.00 3.44 -0.07
C ALA A 52 6.24 3.91 -0.86
N ARG A 53 7.45 3.70 -0.33
CA ARG A 53 8.71 4.07 -1.00
C ARG A 53 8.96 3.27 -2.27
N LEU A 54 8.60 1.99 -2.28
CA LEU A 54 8.82 1.09 -3.42
C LEU A 54 7.72 1.19 -4.47
N CYS A 55 6.64 1.93 -4.22
CA CYS A 55 5.57 2.12 -5.19
C CYS A 55 6.08 2.95 -6.38
N PRO A 56 6.23 2.37 -7.58
CA PRO A 56 6.80 3.08 -8.73
C PRO A 56 5.90 4.20 -9.25
N ALA A 57 4.59 4.12 -8.97
CA ALA A 57 3.61 5.10 -9.40
C ALA A 57 3.25 6.15 -8.34
N LEU A 58 3.89 6.08 -7.15
CA LEU A 58 3.58 6.97 -6.03
C LEU A 58 2.08 6.97 -5.68
N ALA A 59 1.46 5.79 -5.75
CA ALA A 59 0.03 5.61 -5.49
C ALA A 59 -0.32 5.51 -3.99
N ILE A 60 0.68 5.39 -3.11
CA ILE A 60 0.47 5.20 -1.66
C ILE A 60 0.90 6.48 -0.95
N GLU A 61 -0.05 7.11 -0.27
CA GLU A 61 0.18 8.30 0.56
C GLU A 61 0.08 7.93 2.04
N LEU A 62 0.95 8.54 2.86
CA LEU A 62 1.00 8.32 4.30
C LEU A 62 0.82 9.66 5.00
N ALA A 63 -0.13 9.71 5.93
CA ALA A 63 -0.40 10.89 6.74
C ALA A 63 -0.18 10.59 8.23
N ASP A 64 0.49 11.52 8.90
CA ASP A 64 0.60 11.52 10.35
C ASP A 64 -0.77 11.77 10.98
N SER A 65 -1.02 11.13 12.11
CA SER A 65 -2.28 11.15 12.85
C SER A 65 -2.10 11.85 14.19
#